data_AF-A0A4U7CW69-F1
#
_entry.id   AF-A0A4U7CW69-F1
#
_cell.length_a   1.000
_cell.length_b   1.000
_cell.length_c   1.000
_cell.angle_alpha   90.00
_cell.angle_beta   90.00
_cell.angle_gamma   90.00
#
_symmetry.space_group_name_H-M   'P 1'
#
loop_
_entity.id
_entity.type
_entity.pdbx_description
1 polymer ?
#
loop_
_entity_poly.entity_id
_entity_poly.type
_entity_poly.pdbx_seq_one_letter_code
_entity_poly.pdbx_strand_id
1 'polypeptide(L)'
;MTADALEQQIYQAVKTRRSNNQSTIVDNQNILDGVKNTAYTDAQVAAIEQLNAGVSESEVLSAANAAIDSYESTVKGNFLKSWNESVNERQALLQSAVDHPDMGEGDLLNSYDISMEMRSQDLSVSDVSNTLPDGTDRPVKEIYIHWYDDWEATLSPFTATEHVPNQISEGKKAVHLSLSQVDGAFIYLNAAEWKPLYDEMNTVFTDVRNGISTWVTNVYGQVQSGSIEISDLVTPRERAAMMSDEEGSAQAIADLAALNISVDVEREATISFSDSGATPRGTFGLTDESDGPIEAGETYDPTTFSGDVYFTTDTSLPEGDWSAYESGVDGGNITLTSEPYEGTAVEVTTA
;
A
#
# COMPACT_ATOMS: atom_id res chain seq x y z
N MET A 1 -17.24 -0.77 28.83
CA MET A 1 -15.77 -0.71 28.66
C MET A 1 -15.27 0.49 29.46
N THR A 2 -14.02 0.51 29.92
CA THR A 2 -13.44 1.73 30.53
C THR A 2 -12.91 2.65 29.43
N ALA A 3 -12.71 3.93 29.73
CA ALA A 3 -12.10 4.89 28.80
C ALA A 3 -10.73 4.37 28.29
N ASP A 4 -9.86 3.96 29.20
CA ASP A 4 -8.54 3.40 28.85
C ASP A 4 -8.62 2.18 27.92
N ALA A 5 -9.60 1.30 28.14
CA ALA A 5 -9.77 0.12 27.31
C ALA A 5 -10.33 0.47 25.91
N LEU A 6 -11.19 1.49 25.81
CA LEU A 6 -11.65 2.02 24.53
C LEU A 6 -10.51 2.69 23.75
N GLU A 7 -9.73 3.52 24.42
CA GLU A 7 -8.57 4.20 23.85
C GLU A 7 -7.56 3.18 23.31
N GLN A 8 -7.23 2.15 24.09
CA GLN A 8 -6.34 1.06 23.66
C GLN A 8 -6.91 0.31 22.45
N GLN A 9 -8.22 0.02 22.42
CA GLN A 9 -8.85 -0.63 21.28
C GLN A 9 -8.79 0.23 20.01
N ILE A 10 -9.04 1.54 20.13
CA ILE A 10 -8.94 2.48 19.02
C ILE A 10 -7.50 2.56 18.51
N TYR A 11 -6.52 2.63 19.41
CA TYR A 11 -5.11 2.60 19.06
C TYR A 11 -4.75 1.34 18.26
N GLN A 12 -5.14 0.15 18.73
CA GLN A 12 -4.88 -1.10 18.00
C GLN A 12 -5.58 -1.14 16.65
N ALA A 13 -6.83 -0.68 16.55
CA ALA A 13 -7.55 -0.61 15.28
C ALA A 13 -6.83 0.28 14.26
N VAL A 14 -6.39 1.47 14.68
CA VAL A 14 -5.65 2.41 13.82
C VAL A 14 -4.26 1.88 13.47
N LYS A 15 -3.57 1.20 14.40
CA LYS A 15 -2.30 0.52 14.15
C LYS A 15 -2.45 -0.57 13.07
N THR A 16 -3.46 -1.43 13.21
CA THR A 16 -3.79 -2.47 12.23
C THR A 16 -4.13 -1.86 10.88
N ARG A 17 -4.96 -0.81 10.82
CA ARG A 17 -5.31 -0.14 9.57
C ARG A 17 -4.11 0.47 8.87
N ARG A 18 -3.24 1.16 9.62
CA ARG A 18 -2.00 1.73 9.05
C ARG A 18 -1.12 0.62 8.51
N SER A 19 -0.91 -0.46 9.27
CA SER A 19 -0.13 -1.61 8.82
C SER A 19 -0.69 -2.20 7.53
N ASN A 20 -2.02 -2.36 7.43
CA ASN A 20 -2.68 -2.85 6.22
C ASN A 20 -2.52 -1.88 5.03
N ASN A 21 -2.65 -0.58 5.26
CA ASN A 21 -2.48 0.42 4.20
C ASN A 21 -1.03 0.47 3.71
N GLN A 22 -0.06 0.33 4.61
CA GLN A 22 1.36 0.22 4.28
C GLN A 22 1.65 -1.01 3.46
N SER A 23 1.24 -2.19 3.93
CA SER A 23 1.52 -3.47 3.27
C SER A 23 0.81 -3.64 1.92
N THR A 24 -0.22 -2.85 1.63
CA THR A 24 -0.98 -2.96 0.36
C THR A 24 -0.71 -1.82 -0.60
N ILE A 25 -0.48 -0.60 -0.10
CA ILE A 25 -0.49 0.62 -0.91
C ILE A 25 0.76 1.48 -0.67
N VAL A 26 0.99 1.90 0.59
CA VAL A 26 1.95 2.98 0.86
C VAL A 26 3.40 2.55 0.66
N ASP A 27 3.74 1.32 1.08
CA ASP A 27 5.12 0.82 1.03
C ASP A 27 5.42 0.07 -0.28
N ASN A 28 4.42 -0.11 -1.15
CA ASN A 28 4.57 -0.84 -2.42
C ASN A 28 4.72 0.10 -3.62
N GLN A 29 5.39 1.25 -3.46
CA GLN A 29 5.46 2.25 -4.55
C GLN A 29 6.21 1.70 -5.77
N ASN A 30 7.27 0.94 -5.52
CA ASN A 30 8.14 0.38 -6.57
C ASN A 30 7.47 -0.72 -7.42
N ILE A 31 6.28 -1.21 -7.05
CA ILE A 31 5.53 -2.17 -7.89
C ILE A 31 4.81 -1.49 -9.07
N LEU A 32 4.78 -0.15 -9.12
CA LEU A 32 4.13 0.60 -10.19
C LEU A 32 4.80 0.39 -11.57
N ASP A 33 6.08 0.00 -11.61
CA ASP A 33 6.71 -0.50 -12.83
C ASP A 33 6.09 -1.82 -13.32
N GLY A 34 5.65 -2.67 -12.41
CA GLY A 34 4.89 -3.87 -12.74
C GLY A 34 3.48 -3.56 -13.24
N VAL A 35 2.83 -2.53 -12.67
CA VAL A 35 1.56 -2.01 -13.18
C VAL A 35 1.73 -1.51 -14.62
N LYS A 36 2.82 -0.79 -14.90
CA LYS A 36 3.17 -0.36 -16.26
C LYS A 36 3.30 -1.54 -17.23
N ASN A 37 4.02 -2.59 -16.85
CA ASN A 37 4.22 -3.79 -17.69
C ASN A 37 2.90 -4.53 -17.97
N THR A 38 2.06 -4.66 -16.95
CA THR A 38 0.72 -5.27 -17.08
C THR A 38 -0.15 -4.46 -18.03
N ALA A 39 -0.15 -3.13 -17.89
CA ALA A 39 -0.92 -2.24 -18.76
C ALA A 39 -0.46 -2.30 -20.22
N TYR A 40 0.86 -2.38 -20.46
CA TYR A 40 1.39 -2.61 -21.81
C TYR A 40 0.94 -3.94 -22.39
N THR A 41 0.98 -5.01 -21.59
CA THR A 41 0.59 -6.36 -22.03
C THR A 41 -0.87 -6.38 -22.47
N ASP A 42 -1.78 -5.93 -21.59
CA ASP A 42 -3.22 -5.92 -21.87
C ASP A 42 -3.53 -5.05 -23.11
N ALA A 43 -2.88 -3.89 -23.23
CA ALA A 43 -3.05 -2.99 -24.37
C ALA A 43 -2.51 -3.56 -25.69
N GLN A 44 -1.35 -4.22 -25.67
CA GLN A 44 -0.77 -4.87 -26.85
C GLN A 44 -1.61 -6.05 -27.30
N VAL A 45 -2.13 -6.85 -26.37
CA VAL A 45 -3.06 -7.95 -26.68
C VAL A 45 -4.28 -7.41 -27.42
N ALA A 46 -4.98 -6.43 -26.83
CA ALA A 46 -6.14 -5.81 -27.46
C ALA A 46 -5.83 -5.20 -28.84
N ALA A 47 -4.66 -4.57 -28.99
CA ALA A 47 -4.23 -4.00 -30.26
C ALA A 47 -3.96 -5.07 -31.34
N ILE A 48 -3.29 -6.17 -31.00
CA ILE A 48 -2.97 -7.25 -31.94
C ILE A 48 -4.23 -7.95 -32.42
N GLU A 49 -5.22 -8.17 -31.56
CA GLU A 49 -6.51 -8.72 -31.97
C GLU A 49 -7.18 -7.85 -33.04
N GLN A 50 -7.16 -6.52 -32.86
CA GLN A 50 -7.70 -5.59 -33.84
C GLN A 50 -6.86 -5.53 -35.12
N LEU A 51 -5.53 -5.56 -35.02
CA LEU A 51 -4.63 -5.65 -36.18
C LEU A 51 -4.93 -6.89 -37.03
N ASN A 52 -5.15 -8.04 -36.38
CA ASN A 52 -5.53 -9.28 -37.06
C ASN A 52 -6.91 -9.19 -37.71
N ALA A 53 -7.86 -8.47 -37.09
CA ALA A 53 -9.16 -8.18 -37.68
C ALA A 53 -9.10 -7.21 -38.89
N GLY A 54 -7.95 -6.58 -39.15
CA GLY A 54 -7.75 -5.68 -40.29
C GLY A 54 -8.55 -4.38 -40.20
N VAL A 55 -8.89 -3.95 -38.97
CA VAL A 55 -9.58 -2.67 -38.71
C VAL A 55 -8.61 -1.49 -38.84
N SER A 56 -9.12 -0.26 -38.80
CA SER A 56 -8.30 0.95 -38.95
C SER A 56 -7.31 1.17 -37.79
N GLU A 57 -6.23 1.93 -38.02
CA GLU A 57 -5.24 2.28 -36.96
C GLU A 57 -5.91 2.97 -35.77
N SER A 58 -6.92 3.80 -36.05
CA SER A 58 -7.72 4.47 -35.02
C SER A 58 -8.53 3.48 -34.18
N GLU A 59 -9.05 2.41 -34.79
CA GLU A 59 -9.80 1.36 -34.07
C GLU A 59 -8.85 0.47 -33.25
N VAL A 60 -7.67 0.16 -33.77
CA VAL A 60 -6.60 -0.53 -33.02
C VAL A 60 -6.20 0.27 -31.78
N LEU A 61 -5.91 1.57 -31.94
CA LEU A 61 -5.54 2.44 -30.83
C LEU A 61 -6.68 2.61 -29.83
N SER A 62 -7.92 2.70 -30.30
CA SER A 62 -9.10 2.79 -29.42
C SER A 62 -9.25 1.54 -28.55
N ALA A 63 -9.05 0.34 -29.10
CA ALA A 63 -9.14 -0.89 -28.32
C ALA A 63 -8.01 -1.00 -27.29
N ALA A 64 -6.79 -0.63 -27.69
CA ALA A 64 -5.65 -0.59 -26.78
C ALA A 64 -5.87 0.38 -25.62
N ASN A 65 -6.35 1.59 -25.90
CA ASN A 65 -6.66 2.58 -24.86
C ASN A 65 -7.81 2.12 -23.95
N ALA A 66 -8.85 1.47 -24.49
CA ALA A 66 -9.93 0.94 -23.67
C ALA A 66 -9.45 -0.14 -22.68
N ALA A 67 -8.49 -0.98 -23.07
CA ALA A 67 -7.86 -1.93 -22.17
C ALA A 67 -7.06 -1.23 -21.05
N ILE A 68 -6.30 -0.19 -21.40
CA ILE A 68 -5.57 0.65 -20.42
C ILE A 68 -6.55 1.31 -19.46
N ASP A 69 -7.61 1.93 -19.98
CA ASP A 69 -8.60 2.68 -19.19
C ASP A 69 -9.32 1.74 -18.19
N SER A 70 -9.67 0.53 -18.61
CA SER A 70 -10.29 -0.48 -17.75
C SER A 70 -9.33 -0.94 -16.63
N TYR A 71 -8.08 -1.22 -16.96
CA TYR A 71 -7.09 -1.62 -15.97
C TYR A 71 -6.77 -0.49 -14.98
N GLU A 72 -6.53 0.72 -15.47
CA GLU A 72 -6.28 1.90 -14.64
C GLU A 72 -7.46 2.18 -13.70
N SER A 73 -8.69 2.09 -14.20
CA SER A 73 -9.90 2.28 -13.39
C SER A 73 -10.00 1.26 -12.25
N THR A 74 -9.55 0.02 -12.50
CA THR A 74 -9.47 -1.02 -11.46
C THR A 74 -8.42 -0.66 -10.40
N VAL A 75 -7.19 -0.33 -10.83
CA VAL A 75 -6.07 0.00 -9.93
C VAL A 75 -6.40 1.23 -9.08
N LYS A 76 -6.78 2.35 -9.71
CA LYS A 76 -7.19 3.57 -9.00
C LYS A 76 -8.43 3.34 -8.15
N GLY A 77 -9.40 2.57 -8.64
CA GLY A 77 -10.60 2.23 -7.90
C GLY A 77 -10.28 1.54 -6.57
N ASN A 78 -9.40 0.55 -6.58
CA ASN A 78 -8.96 -0.16 -5.37
C ASN A 78 -8.20 0.76 -4.40
N PHE A 79 -7.27 1.56 -4.93
CA PHE A 79 -6.53 2.55 -4.14
C PHE A 79 -7.47 3.53 -3.42
N LEU A 80 -8.41 4.15 -4.15
CA LEU A 80 -9.39 5.08 -3.60
C LEU A 80 -10.37 4.39 -2.63
N LYS A 81 -10.66 3.09 -2.83
CA LYS A 81 -11.47 2.30 -1.90
C LYS A 81 -10.81 2.22 -0.52
N SER A 82 -9.52 1.90 -0.48
CA SER A 82 -8.77 1.72 0.76
C SER A 82 -8.70 3.02 1.57
N TRP A 83 -8.53 4.15 0.89
CA TRP A 83 -8.66 5.47 1.51
C TRP A 83 -10.05 5.67 2.13
N ASN A 84 -11.13 5.41 1.37
CA ASN A 84 -12.50 5.56 1.87
C ASN A 84 -12.77 4.66 3.08
N GLU A 85 -12.31 3.40 3.06
CA GLU A 85 -12.45 2.47 4.18
C GLU A 85 -11.72 3.00 5.43
N SER A 86 -10.50 3.53 5.25
CA SER A 86 -9.71 4.13 6.33
C SER A 86 -10.40 5.38 6.93
N VAL A 87 -10.99 6.24 6.09
CA VAL A 87 -11.74 7.42 6.56
C VAL A 87 -13.05 7.02 7.26
N ASN A 88 -13.79 6.05 6.72
CA ASN A 88 -15.02 5.56 7.33
C ASN A 88 -14.76 4.90 8.69
N GLU A 89 -13.72 4.08 8.79
CA GLU A 89 -13.30 3.45 10.05
C GLU A 89 -12.94 4.52 11.09
N ARG A 90 -12.18 5.55 10.70
CA ARG A 90 -11.94 6.71 11.58
C ARG A 90 -13.24 7.27 12.13
N GLN A 91 -14.19 7.61 11.26
CA GLN A 91 -15.44 8.24 11.70
C GLN A 91 -16.18 7.36 12.72
N ALA A 92 -16.16 6.04 12.53
CA ALA A 92 -16.73 5.10 13.48
C ALA A 92 -15.96 5.06 14.82
N LEU A 93 -14.62 5.12 14.79
CA LEU A 93 -13.79 5.15 16.00
C LEU A 93 -13.97 6.45 16.79
N LEU A 94 -13.99 7.60 16.11
CA LEU A 94 -14.26 8.91 16.75
C LEU A 94 -15.66 8.96 17.35
N GLN A 95 -16.68 8.46 16.62
CA GLN A 95 -18.04 8.38 17.15
C GLN A 95 -18.11 7.50 18.41
N SER A 96 -17.38 6.38 18.42
CA SER A 96 -17.34 5.50 19.60
C SER A 96 -16.76 6.21 20.83
N ALA A 97 -15.83 7.13 20.65
CA ALA A 97 -15.28 7.95 21.72
C ALA A 97 -16.26 9.02 22.20
N VAL A 98 -16.97 9.69 21.28
CA VAL A 98 -18.02 10.67 21.60
C VAL A 98 -19.19 10.04 22.36
N ASP A 99 -19.56 8.81 21.99
CA ASP A 99 -20.64 8.07 22.63
C ASP A 99 -20.23 7.54 24.02
N HIS A 100 -18.94 7.54 24.35
CA HIS A 100 -18.44 7.09 25.64
C HIS A 100 -18.56 8.21 26.69
N PRO A 101 -19.17 7.95 27.86
CA PRO A 101 -19.48 9.01 28.85
C PRO A 101 -18.25 9.70 29.45
N ASP A 102 -17.10 9.04 29.39
CA ASP A 102 -15.84 9.50 29.98
C ASP A 102 -14.77 9.87 28.92
N MET A 103 -15.14 9.99 27.64
CA MET A 103 -14.21 10.37 26.55
C MET A 103 -14.88 11.38 25.59
N GLY A 104 -14.05 12.06 24.80
CA GLY A 104 -14.46 12.85 23.64
C GLY A 104 -13.40 12.81 22.54
N GLU A 105 -13.68 13.44 21.40
CA GLU A 105 -12.78 13.42 20.22
C GLU A 105 -11.38 13.97 20.54
N GLY A 106 -11.31 15.01 21.39
CA GLY A 106 -10.07 15.65 21.81
C GLY A 106 -9.18 14.80 22.73
N ASP A 107 -9.70 13.70 23.27
CA ASP A 107 -8.89 12.73 24.02
C ASP A 107 -8.11 11.80 23.08
N LEU A 108 -8.59 11.64 21.84
CA LEU A 108 -7.97 10.79 20.81
C LEU A 108 -7.12 11.58 19.82
N LEU A 109 -7.54 12.79 19.45
CA LEU A 109 -6.87 13.60 18.44
C LEU A 109 -5.83 14.52 19.07
N ASN A 110 -4.58 14.39 18.65
CA ASN A 110 -3.50 15.31 18.99
C ASN A 110 -2.97 16.01 17.73
N SER A 111 -2.78 17.34 17.78
CA SER A 111 -2.09 18.10 16.74
C SER A 111 -0.69 18.44 17.22
N TYR A 112 0.33 17.91 16.55
CA TYR A 112 1.72 18.00 16.99
C TYR A 112 2.36 19.41 16.83
N ASP A 113 1.69 20.38 16.21
CA ASP A 113 2.37 21.61 15.78
C ASP A 113 1.78 22.93 16.31
N ILE A 114 0.85 22.86 17.27
CA ILE A 114 0.28 24.09 17.82
C ILE A 114 0.00 23.88 19.31
N SER A 115 0.52 24.80 20.13
CA SER A 115 0.49 24.77 21.59
C SER A 115 -0.84 24.24 22.16
N MET A 116 -0.75 23.49 23.27
CA MET A 116 -1.84 22.84 24.05
C MET A 116 -3.09 23.70 24.36
N GLU A 117 -3.14 24.98 23.98
CA GLU A 117 -4.26 25.89 24.17
C GLU A 117 -5.30 25.88 23.03
N MET A 118 -5.08 25.18 21.91
CA MET A 118 -5.92 25.29 20.70
C MET A 118 -6.90 24.10 20.52
N ARG A 119 -7.98 24.11 21.33
CA ARG A 119 -8.98 23.03 21.46
C ARG A 119 -10.18 23.06 20.49
N SER A 120 -10.12 23.75 19.35
CA SER A 120 -11.22 23.68 18.36
C SER A 120 -10.68 23.41 16.96
N GLN A 121 -10.59 22.13 16.61
CA GLN A 121 -10.46 21.66 15.24
C GLN A 121 -11.86 21.24 14.78
N ASP A 122 -12.38 21.89 13.75
CA ASP A 122 -13.59 21.40 13.09
C ASP A 122 -13.15 20.44 11.99
N LEU A 123 -13.38 19.15 12.22
CA LEU A 123 -13.11 18.10 11.25
C LEU A 123 -14.42 17.66 10.61
N SER A 124 -14.47 17.68 9.28
CA SER A 124 -15.62 17.18 8.53
C SER A 124 -15.19 16.29 7.38
N VAL A 125 -16.11 15.45 6.93
CA VAL A 125 -15.89 14.54 5.80
C VAL A 125 -17.02 14.71 4.81
N SER A 126 -16.67 14.92 3.55
CA SER A 126 -17.59 14.97 2.43
C SER A 126 -17.22 13.95 1.37
N ASP A 127 -18.13 13.70 0.43
CA ASP A 127 -17.83 12.95 -0.79
C ASP A 127 -17.50 13.93 -1.92
N VAL A 128 -16.37 13.71 -2.58
CA VAL A 128 -15.97 14.36 -3.84
C VAL A 128 -15.97 13.30 -4.95
N SER A 129 -16.41 13.68 -6.15
CA SER A 129 -16.41 12.75 -7.29
C SER A 129 -15.01 12.65 -7.90
N ASN A 130 -14.55 11.43 -8.16
CA ASN A 130 -13.39 11.15 -9.00
C ASN A 130 -13.86 10.34 -10.22
N THR A 131 -13.82 10.94 -11.41
CA THR A 131 -14.15 10.24 -12.65
C THR A 131 -12.95 9.39 -13.07
N LEU A 132 -13.15 8.08 -13.12
CA LEU A 132 -12.15 7.12 -13.57
C LEU A 132 -12.02 7.12 -15.11
N PRO A 133 -10.91 6.63 -15.66
CA PRO A 133 -10.68 6.60 -17.11
C PRO A 133 -11.75 5.87 -17.93
N ASP A 134 -12.40 4.85 -17.36
CA ASP A 134 -13.52 4.14 -17.99
C ASP A 134 -14.82 4.97 -18.04
N GLY A 135 -14.81 6.20 -17.52
CA GLY A 135 -15.92 7.13 -17.47
C GLY A 135 -16.85 6.93 -16.27
N THR A 136 -16.56 5.99 -15.37
CA THR A 136 -17.33 5.79 -14.15
C THR A 136 -16.95 6.81 -13.08
N ASP A 137 -17.95 7.36 -12.38
CA ASP A 137 -17.71 8.24 -11.23
C ASP A 137 -17.57 7.42 -9.95
N ARG A 138 -16.52 7.71 -9.17
CA ARG A 138 -16.30 7.11 -7.86
C ARG A 138 -16.36 8.19 -6.77
N PRO A 139 -17.25 8.05 -5.77
CA PRO A 139 -17.23 8.93 -4.61
C PRO A 139 -15.99 8.64 -3.76
N VAL A 140 -15.25 9.68 -3.42
CA VAL A 140 -14.05 9.61 -2.57
C VAL A 140 -14.25 10.50 -1.36
N LYS A 141 -13.91 9.98 -0.19
CA LYS A 141 -13.98 10.71 1.07
C LYS A 141 -12.91 11.80 1.07
N GLU A 142 -13.33 13.03 1.26
CA GLU A 142 -12.44 14.17 1.43
C GLU A 142 -12.57 14.67 2.86
N ILE A 143 -11.43 14.80 3.54
CA ILE A 143 -11.35 15.28 4.91
C ILE A 143 -11.06 16.78 4.84
N TYR A 144 -11.95 17.57 5.43
CA TYR A 144 -11.75 18.99 5.64
C TYR A 144 -11.42 19.22 7.11
N ILE A 145 -10.35 19.95 7.35
CA ILE A 145 -9.88 20.32 8.68
C ILE A 145 -9.82 21.83 8.73
N HIS A 146 -10.57 22.42 9.64
CA HIS A 146 -10.52 23.85 9.90
C HIS A 146 -9.95 24.10 11.30
N TRP A 147 -8.89 24.88 11.35
CA TRP A 147 -8.31 25.43 12.56
C TRP A 147 -8.75 26.89 12.74
N TYR A 148 -8.31 27.55 13.80
CA TYR A 148 -8.64 28.96 14.04
C TYR A 148 -7.95 29.91 13.02
N ASP A 149 -8.42 31.16 12.92
CA ASP A 149 -7.86 32.25 12.07
C ASP A 149 -7.70 31.89 10.58
N ASP A 150 -8.74 31.33 9.95
CA ASP A 150 -8.81 30.96 8.53
C ASP A 150 -7.78 29.88 8.08
N TRP A 151 -7.19 29.11 9.01
CA TRP A 151 -6.35 27.97 8.64
C TRP A 151 -7.23 26.79 8.25
N GLU A 152 -7.03 26.26 7.05
CA GLU A 152 -7.80 25.12 6.57
C GLU A 152 -6.94 24.14 5.77
N ALA A 153 -7.31 22.86 5.83
CA ALA A 153 -6.72 21.83 5.00
C ALA A 153 -7.79 20.92 4.42
N THR A 154 -7.53 20.48 3.19
CA THR A 154 -8.37 19.53 2.47
C THR A 154 -7.51 18.37 2.02
N LEU A 155 -7.95 17.16 2.40
CA LEU A 155 -7.19 15.93 2.23
C LEU A 155 -8.02 14.85 1.54
N SER A 156 -7.50 14.38 0.43
CA SER A 156 -7.91 13.16 -0.27
C SER A 156 -6.67 12.59 -0.96
N PRO A 157 -6.75 11.40 -1.58
CA PRO A 157 -5.60 10.85 -2.29
C PRO A 157 -5.17 11.67 -3.51
N PHE A 158 -5.97 12.64 -3.97
CA PHE A 158 -5.63 13.51 -5.09
C PHE A 158 -5.61 15.01 -4.73
N THR A 159 -6.14 15.38 -3.56
CA THR A 159 -6.10 16.74 -3.01
C THR A 159 -5.28 16.74 -1.71
N ALA A 160 -4.20 17.51 -1.66
CA ALA A 160 -3.47 17.76 -0.41
C ALA A 160 -3.11 19.24 -0.34
N THR A 161 -4.10 20.05 0.06
CA THR A 161 -3.96 21.51 0.12
C THR A 161 -4.04 21.98 1.56
N GLU A 162 -3.14 22.90 1.92
CA GLU A 162 -3.11 23.59 3.22
C GLU A 162 -3.14 25.09 2.95
N HIS A 163 -4.03 25.81 3.62
CA HIS A 163 -4.10 27.26 3.62
C HIS A 163 -3.66 27.79 4.98
N VAL A 164 -2.59 28.59 4.96
CA VAL A 164 -1.99 29.21 6.15
C VAL A 164 -1.92 30.72 5.96
N PRO A 165 -2.83 31.52 6.54
CA PRO A 165 -2.73 32.97 6.51
C PRO A 165 -1.44 33.48 7.18
N ASN A 166 -0.75 34.39 6.47
CA ASN A 166 0.36 35.22 6.94
C ASN A 166 1.70 34.53 7.33
N GLN A 167 1.99 33.31 6.86
CA GLN A 167 3.35 32.72 6.95
C GLN A 167 3.98 32.59 5.55
N ILE A 168 5.11 33.28 5.34
CA ILE A 168 5.95 33.29 4.12
C ILE A 168 7.10 32.28 4.28
N SER A 169 6.81 31.07 4.74
CA SER A 169 7.81 29.99 4.77
C SER A 169 7.25 28.79 4.03
N GLU A 170 7.72 28.65 2.80
CA GLU A 170 7.58 27.47 1.95
C GLU A 170 8.04 26.23 2.74
N GLY A 171 7.05 25.41 3.09
CA GLY A 171 7.25 24.15 3.79
C GLY A 171 5.87 23.57 4.08
N LYS A 172 5.33 22.82 3.12
CA LYS A 172 4.08 22.07 3.28
C LYS A 172 4.19 21.23 4.55
N LYS A 173 3.37 21.47 5.57
CA LYS A 173 3.34 20.58 6.73
C LYS A 173 2.37 19.46 6.39
N ALA A 174 2.83 18.22 6.52
CA ALA A 174 1.97 17.07 6.33
C ALA A 174 0.82 17.17 7.35
N VAL A 175 -0.40 17.36 6.88
CA VAL A 175 -1.57 17.36 7.75
C VAL A 175 -1.84 15.91 8.12
N HIS A 176 -1.63 15.61 9.40
CA HIS A 176 -1.72 14.27 9.94
C HIS A 176 -2.62 14.25 11.17
N LEU A 177 -3.26 13.12 11.39
CA LEU A 177 -3.99 12.86 12.63
C LEU A 177 -3.09 12.02 13.53
N SER A 178 -2.80 12.51 14.73
CA SER A 178 -2.04 11.76 15.74
C SER A 178 -2.95 11.22 16.82
N LEU A 179 -2.73 9.97 17.24
CA LEU A 179 -3.30 9.43 18.48
C LEU A 179 -2.37 9.71 19.67
N SER A 180 -2.95 9.94 20.86
CA SER A 180 -2.29 10.41 22.08
C SER A 180 -1.55 9.33 22.89
N GLN A 181 -1.70 8.03 22.57
CA GLN A 181 -1.45 6.98 23.57
C GLN A 181 -0.06 6.29 23.58
N VAL A 182 0.97 6.77 22.88
CA VAL A 182 2.32 6.17 22.99
C VAL A 182 3.39 7.27 22.99
N ASP A 183 4.54 7.02 23.63
CA ASP A 183 5.76 7.84 23.54
C ASP A 183 6.13 8.08 22.05
N GLY A 184 5.56 9.13 21.46
CA GLY A 184 5.65 9.45 20.03
C GLY A 184 4.29 9.61 19.35
N ALA A 185 4.19 10.58 18.44
CA ALA A 185 3.00 10.80 17.62
C ALA A 185 2.81 9.64 16.62
N PHE A 186 1.68 8.93 16.70
CA PHE A 186 1.31 7.92 15.69
C PHE A 186 0.52 8.58 14.56
N ILE A 187 1.19 8.85 13.44
CA ILE A 187 0.58 9.47 12.25
C ILE A 187 -0.13 8.42 11.40
N TYR A 188 -1.40 8.68 11.05
CA TYR A 188 -2.14 7.91 10.05
C TYR A 188 -3.00 8.82 9.15
N LEU A 189 -3.44 8.30 7.98
CA LEU A 189 -4.14 9.07 6.94
C LEU A 189 -3.36 10.32 6.48
N ASN A 190 -2.04 10.19 6.37
CA ASN A 190 -1.16 11.26 5.91
C ASN A 190 -1.31 11.47 4.41
N ALA A 191 -2.01 12.52 3.96
CA ALA A 191 -2.19 12.77 2.53
C ALA A 191 -0.87 12.97 1.76
N ALA A 192 0.23 13.32 2.46
CA ALA A 192 1.55 13.42 1.85
C ALA A 192 2.14 12.06 1.43
N GLU A 193 1.61 10.94 1.94
CA GLU A 193 1.96 9.58 1.49
C GLU A 193 1.06 9.13 0.32
N TRP A 194 -0.22 9.49 0.36
CA TRP A 194 -1.20 9.03 -0.64
C TRP A 194 -1.14 9.82 -1.95
N LYS A 195 -0.95 11.14 -1.88
CA LYS A 195 -0.94 11.98 -3.08
C LYS A 195 0.19 11.66 -4.06
N PRO A 196 1.45 11.49 -3.63
CA PRO A 196 2.52 11.11 -4.55
C PRO A 196 2.21 9.81 -5.30
N LEU A 197 1.65 8.80 -4.62
CA LEU A 197 1.24 7.55 -5.24
C LEU A 197 0.15 7.74 -6.30
N TYR A 198 -0.84 8.59 -6.03
CA TYR A 198 -1.85 8.91 -7.03
C TYR A 198 -1.26 9.62 -8.26
N ASP A 199 -0.35 10.57 -8.04
CA ASP A 199 0.33 11.31 -9.10
C ASP A 199 1.28 10.40 -9.91
N GLU A 200 1.91 9.43 -9.26
CA GLU A 200 2.77 8.43 -9.91
C GLU A 200 1.96 7.47 -10.76
N MET A 201 0.82 6.96 -10.26
CA MET A 201 -0.11 6.17 -11.08
C MET A 201 -0.55 6.95 -12.33
N ASN A 202 -0.87 8.25 -12.20
CA ASN A 202 -1.21 9.07 -13.36
C ASN A 202 -0.07 9.12 -14.38
N THR A 203 1.16 9.29 -13.90
CA THR A 203 2.37 9.31 -14.74
C THR A 203 2.54 7.99 -15.48
N VAL A 204 2.51 6.87 -14.76
CA VAL A 204 2.65 5.52 -15.32
C VAL A 204 1.65 5.27 -16.44
N PHE A 205 0.37 5.50 -16.21
CA PHE A 205 -0.65 5.23 -17.23
C PHE A 205 -0.61 6.25 -18.38
N THR A 206 -0.13 7.47 -18.16
CA THR A 206 0.13 8.43 -19.25
C THR A 206 1.26 7.93 -20.14
N ASP A 207 2.35 7.43 -19.56
CA ASP A 207 3.49 6.87 -20.29
C ASP A 207 3.09 5.62 -21.08
N VAL A 208 2.26 4.75 -20.51
CA VAL A 208 1.73 3.57 -21.22
C VAL A 208 0.92 4.00 -22.44
N ARG A 209 -0.03 4.94 -22.30
CA ARG A 209 -0.83 5.44 -23.44
C ARG A 209 0.06 6.05 -24.54
N ASN A 210 1.04 6.86 -24.15
CA ASN A 210 1.99 7.48 -25.08
C ASN A 210 2.83 6.42 -25.83
N GLY A 211 3.34 5.43 -25.08
CA GLY A 211 4.12 4.34 -25.66
C GLY A 211 3.30 3.42 -26.55
N ILE A 212 2.07 3.09 -26.16
CA ILE A 212 1.15 2.29 -26.97
C ILE A 212 0.77 3.01 -28.26
N SER A 213 0.49 4.32 -28.21
CA SER A 213 0.26 5.10 -29.43
C SER A 213 1.47 5.04 -30.37
N THR A 214 2.68 5.19 -29.83
CA THR A 214 3.93 5.09 -30.61
C THR A 214 4.11 3.69 -31.19
N TRP A 215 3.83 2.64 -30.40
CA TRP A 215 3.94 1.25 -30.80
C TRP A 215 2.95 0.91 -31.92
N VAL A 216 1.67 1.27 -31.78
CA VAL A 216 0.63 1.04 -32.81
C VAL A 216 1.03 1.68 -34.13
N THR A 217 1.44 2.96 -34.13
CA THR A 217 1.86 3.67 -35.35
C THR A 217 3.05 2.99 -36.04
N ASN A 218 3.99 2.43 -35.28
CA ASN A 218 5.13 1.71 -35.86
C ASN A 218 4.73 0.33 -36.42
N VAL A 219 3.78 -0.35 -35.79
CA VAL A 219 3.42 -1.75 -36.07
C VAL A 219 2.35 -1.89 -37.15
N TYR A 220 1.38 -0.98 -37.21
CA TYR A 220 0.16 -1.10 -38.03
C TYR A 220 0.44 -1.31 -39.54
N GLY A 221 1.54 -0.75 -40.06
CA GLY A 221 1.95 -0.95 -41.46
C GLY A 221 2.98 -2.07 -41.69
N GLN A 222 3.57 -2.63 -40.63
CA GLN A 222 4.70 -3.55 -40.71
C GLN A 222 4.32 -4.99 -40.37
N VAL A 223 3.39 -5.18 -39.44
CA VAL A 223 2.93 -6.50 -39.00
C VAL A 223 1.74 -6.91 -39.83
N GLN A 224 1.84 -8.07 -40.49
CA GLN A 224 0.76 -8.60 -41.31
C GLN A 224 -0.33 -9.20 -40.42
N SER A 225 -1.60 -9.03 -40.78
CA SER A 225 -2.71 -9.71 -40.10
C SER A 225 -2.47 -11.23 -40.07
N GLY A 226 -2.62 -11.84 -38.89
CA GLY A 226 -2.36 -13.26 -38.62
C GLY A 226 -0.88 -13.62 -38.42
N SER A 227 0.02 -12.65 -38.36
CA SER A 227 1.45 -12.92 -38.10
C SER A 227 1.76 -13.13 -36.62
N ILE A 228 0.88 -12.69 -35.72
CA ILE A 228 0.97 -12.92 -34.28
C ILE A 228 -0.39 -13.46 -33.82
N GLU A 229 -0.42 -14.73 -33.40
CA GLU A 229 -1.61 -15.38 -32.86
C GLU A 229 -1.54 -15.37 -31.33
N ILE A 230 -2.49 -14.68 -30.70
CA ILE A 230 -2.52 -14.48 -29.23
C ILE A 230 -3.91 -14.76 -28.63
N SER A 231 -4.88 -15.24 -29.41
CA SER A 231 -6.25 -15.47 -28.92
C SER A 231 -6.34 -16.51 -27.79
N ASP A 232 -5.35 -17.39 -27.70
CA ASP A 232 -5.24 -18.43 -26.66
C ASP A 232 -4.17 -18.08 -25.61
N LEU A 233 -3.61 -16.85 -25.64
CA LEU A 233 -2.60 -16.42 -24.68
C LEU A 233 -3.27 -16.10 -23.34
N VAL A 234 -2.88 -16.83 -22.29
CA VAL A 234 -3.20 -16.47 -20.92
C VAL A 234 -2.10 -15.56 -20.40
N THR A 235 -2.46 -14.30 -20.09
CA THR A 235 -1.52 -13.30 -19.59
C THR A 235 -1.03 -13.65 -18.17
N PRO A 236 0.13 -13.12 -17.72
CA PRO A 236 0.58 -13.30 -16.34
C PRO A 236 -0.46 -12.86 -15.30
N ARG A 237 -1.18 -11.75 -15.58
CA ARG A 237 -2.26 -11.24 -14.73
C ARG A 237 -3.44 -12.20 -14.66
N GLU A 238 -3.91 -12.74 -15.78
CA GLU A 238 -5.00 -13.73 -15.81
C GLU A 238 -4.60 -15.00 -15.05
N ARG A 239 -3.34 -15.45 -15.20
CA ARG A 239 -2.83 -16.59 -14.45
C ARG A 239 -2.83 -16.34 -12.95
N ALA A 240 -2.37 -15.17 -12.48
CA ALA A 240 -2.39 -14.82 -11.07
C ALA A 240 -3.83 -14.73 -10.51
N ALA A 241 -4.77 -14.22 -11.30
CA ALA A 241 -6.19 -14.22 -10.94
C ALA A 241 -6.75 -15.65 -10.83
N MET A 242 -6.41 -16.55 -11.75
CA MET A 242 -6.79 -17.96 -11.66
C MET A 242 -6.20 -18.65 -10.44
N MET A 243 -4.97 -18.31 -10.03
CA MET A 243 -4.36 -18.83 -8.80
C MET A 243 -5.04 -18.31 -7.54
N SER A 244 -5.62 -17.11 -7.57
CA SER A 244 -6.39 -16.57 -6.43
C SER A 244 -7.68 -17.34 -6.15
N ASP A 245 -8.20 -18.02 -7.17
CA ASP A 245 -9.40 -18.87 -7.07
C ASP A 245 -9.05 -20.31 -6.59
N GLU A 246 -7.77 -20.69 -6.54
CA GLU A 246 -7.28 -22.02 -6.14
C GLU A 246 -6.54 -21.98 -4.79
N GLU A 247 -7.04 -22.71 -3.78
CA GLU A 247 -6.37 -22.80 -2.47
C GLU A 247 -5.01 -23.52 -2.56
N GLY A 248 -3.91 -22.84 -2.19
CA GLY A 248 -2.63 -23.51 -1.89
C GLY A 248 -1.32 -22.81 -2.29
N SER A 249 -1.37 -21.70 -3.04
CA SER A 249 -0.17 -20.91 -3.38
C SER A 249 -0.15 -19.57 -2.65
N ALA A 250 1.03 -19.06 -2.28
CA ALA A 250 1.16 -17.72 -1.72
C ALA A 250 0.81 -16.69 -2.81
N GLN A 251 -0.41 -16.15 -2.76
CA GLN A 251 -0.95 -15.23 -3.78
C GLN A 251 -0.01 -14.04 -4.06
N ALA A 252 0.65 -13.52 -3.02
CA ALA A 252 1.59 -12.42 -3.14
C ALA A 252 2.76 -12.73 -4.10
N ILE A 253 3.32 -13.96 -4.12
CA ILE A 253 4.37 -14.31 -5.09
C ILE A 253 3.79 -14.34 -6.50
N ALA A 254 2.61 -14.92 -6.67
CA ALA A 254 1.96 -15.00 -7.99
C ALA A 254 1.68 -13.59 -8.54
N ASP A 255 1.24 -12.67 -7.68
CA ASP A 255 1.00 -11.27 -8.02
C ASP A 255 2.32 -10.53 -8.33
N LEU A 256 3.38 -10.71 -7.54
CA LEU A 256 4.70 -10.12 -7.81
C LEU A 256 5.26 -10.62 -9.17
N ALA A 257 5.17 -11.93 -9.44
CA ALA A 257 5.58 -12.48 -10.72
C ALA A 257 4.71 -11.97 -11.88
N ALA A 258 3.40 -11.78 -11.67
CA ALA A 258 2.51 -11.20 -12.68
C ALA A 258 2.80 -9.72 -12.94
N LEU A 259 3.28 -8.99 -11.93
CA LEU A 259 3.83 -7.65 -12.03
C LEU A 259 5.24 -7.64 -12.62
N ASN A 260 5.75 -8.76 -13.11
CA ASN A 260 7.08 -8.88 -13.70
C ASN A 260 8.21 -8.44 -12.74
N ILE A 261 8.00 -8.66 -11.44
CA ILE A 261 9.03 -8.50 -10.41
C ILE A 261 9.87 -9.77 -10.35
N SER A 262 11.19 -9.61 -10.23
CA SER A 262 12.13 -10.73 -10.28
C SER A 262 12.08 -11.53 -8.98
N VAL A 263 11.53 -12.74 -9.07
CA VAL A 263 11.42 -13.68 -7.94
C VAL A 263 12.34 -14.87 -8.14
N ASP A 264 13.12 -15.19 -7.11
CA ASP A 264 14.05 -16.31 -7.09
C ASP A 264 13.36 -17.59 -6.62
N VAL A 265 12.48 -18.14 -7.47
CA VAL A 265 11.67 -19.33 -7.13
C VAL A 265 12.49 -20.62 -7.04
N GLU A 266 13.72 -20.63 -7.57
CA GLU A 266 14.57 -21.82 -7.59
C GLU A 266 15.42 -21.98 -6.32
N ARG A 267 15.61 -20.88 -5.56
CA ARG A 267 16.47 -20.86 -4.38
C ARG A 267 15.68 -20.45 -3.15
N GLU A 268 15.70 -21.33 -2.16
CA GLU A 268 15.15 -21.05 -0.84
C GLU A 268 16.28 -20.63 0.11
N ALA A 269 16.13 -19.47 0.74
CA ALA A 269 17.08 -18.89 1.67
C ALA A 269 16.57 -19.02 3.11
N THR A 270 17.50 -19.18 4.05
CA THR A 270 17.25 -18.98 5.48
C THR A 270 17.91 -17.68 5.87
N ILE A 271 17.13 -16.72 6.37
CA ILE A 271 17.63 -15.42 6.81
C ILE A 271 17.63 -15.36 8.33
N SER A 272 18.36 -14.40 8.91
CA SER A 272 18.30 -14.09 10.33
C SER A 272 18.17 -12.58 10.48
N PHE A 273 17.16 -12.13 11.20
CA PHE A 273 17.02 -10.72 11.53
C PHE A 273 17.92 -10.38 12.71
N SER A 274 18.83 -9.41 12.54
CA SER A 274 19.79 -9.00 13.58
C SER A 274 19.11 -8.57 14.88
N ASP A 275 17.94 -7.96 14.76
CA ASP A 275 17.27 -7.28 15.87
C ASP A 275 16.37 -8.21 16.68
N SER A 276 15.76 -9.20 16.03
CA SER A 276 14.85 -10.16 16.66
C SER A 276 15.43 -11.55 16.84
N GLY A 277 16.52 -11.89 16.14
CA GLY A 277 17.08 -13.24 16.07
C GLY A 277 16.18 -14.25 15.34
N ALA A 278 15.04 -13.83 14.80
CA ALA A 278 14.12 -14.70 14.09
C ALA A 278 14.74 -15.20 12.77
N THR A 279 14.56 -16.50 12.49
CA THR A 279 15.15 -17.16 11.32
C THR A 279 14.11 -17.78 10.40
N PRO A 280 13.38 -16.98 9.59
CA PRO A 280 12.44 -17.52 8.62
C PRO A 280 13.16 -18.12 7.41
N ARG A 281 12.46 -19.02 6.72
CA ARG A 281 12.93 -19.71 5.51
C ARG A 281 11.95 -19.49 4.37
N GLY A 282 12.46 -19.07 3.23
CA GLY A 282 11.61 -18.59 2.16
C GLY A 282 12.36 -18.17 0.90
N THR A 283 11.66 -17.49 -0.01
CA THR A 283 12.18 -17.04 -1.31
C THR A 283 12.16 -15.52 -1.41
N PHE A 284 13.16 -14.94 -2.09
CA PHE A 284 13.28 -13.51 -2.32
C PHE A 284 12.59 -13.05 -3.62
N GLY A 285 12.05 -11.84 -3.58
CA GLY A 285 11.71 -11.04 -4.75
C GLY A 285 12.35 -9.66 -4.65
N LEU A 286 12.93 -9.16 -5.74
CA LEU A 286 13.57 -7.84 -5.80
C LEU A 286 12.87 -6.99 -6.86
N THR A 287 12.44 -5.78 -6.51
CA THR A 287 11.88 -4.86 -7.51
C THR A 287 12.95 -4.29 -8.43
N ASP A 288 14.18 -4.18 -7.96
CA ASP A 288 15.35 -3.81 -8.74
C ASP A 288 16.41 -4.93 -8.67
N GLU A 289 16.67 -5.58 -9.80
CA GLU A 289 17.65 -6.67 -9.89
C GLU A 289 19.09 -6.22 -9.61
N SER A 290 19.38 -4.90 -9.68
CA SER A 290 20.70 -4.36 -9.41
C SER A 290 21.09 -4.38 -7.92
N ASP A 291 20.11 -4.56 -7.03
CA ASP A 291 20.34 -4.81 -5.60
C ASP A 291 20.80 -6.26 -5.32
N GLY A 292 20.69 -7.13 -6.33
CA GLY A 292 21.20 -8.50 -6.29
C GLY A 292 22.60 -8.67 -6.92
N PRO A 293 23.17 -9.90 -6.86
CA PRO A 293 22.61 -11.08 -6.21
C PRO A 293 22.70 -11.01 -4.68
N ILE A 294 21.69 -11.57 -4.01
CA ILE A 294 21.72 -11.80 -2.56
C ILE A 294 22.53 -13.09 -2.30
N GLU A 295 23.66 -12.95 -1.59
CA GLU A 295 24.64 -14.01 -1.37
C GLU A 295 24.55 -14.58 0.06
N ALA A 296 24.81 -15.88 0.19
CA ALA A 296 24.77 -16.55 1.48
C ALA A 296 25.94 -16.14 2.37
N GLY A 297 25.65 -15.82 3.64
CA GLY A 297 26.66 -15.44 4.64
C GLY A 297 26.93 -13.94 4.73
N GLU A 298 26.34 -13.15 3.84
CA GLU A 298 26.42 -11.68 3.87
C GLU A 298 25.29 -11.06 4.69
N THR A 299 25.47 -9.81 5.12
CA THR A 299 24.45 -9.01 5.83
C THR A 299 24.04 -7.84 4.97
N TYR A 300 22.74 -7.65 4.81
CA TYR A 300 22.15 -6.62 3.97
C TYR A 300 21.29 -5.67 4.81
N ASP A 301 21.36 -4.37 4.49
CA ASP A 301 20.46 -3.34 5.02
C ASP A 301 19.53 -2.91 3.87
N PRO A 302 18.25 -3.33 3.89
CA PRO A 302 17.29 -2.99 2.82
C PRO A 302 17.09 -1.48 2.65
N THR A 303 17.41 -0.65 3.65
CA THR A 303 17.28 0.81 3.52
C THR A 303 18.33 1.43 2.58
N THR A 304 19.35 0.65 2.22
CA THR A 304 20.41 1.06 1.27
C THR A 304 20.15 0.63 -0.16
N PHE A 305 19.10 -0.17 -0.38
CA PHE A 305 18.76 -0.71 -1.69
C PHE A 305 18.05 0.35 -2.54
N SER A 306 18.15 0.18 -3.86
CA SER A 306 17.49 1.05 -4.82
C SER A 306 16.00 0.75 -4.92
N GLY A 307 15.63 -0.52 -4.76
CA GLY A 307 14.25 -1.01 -4.72
C GLY A 307 13.88 -1.69 -3.40
N ASP A 308 12.70 -2.31 -3.40
CA ASP A 308 12.17 -3.06 -2.26
C ASP A 308 12.53 -4.54 -2.35
N VAL A 309 12.72 -5.14 -1.17
CA VAL A 309 12.96 -6.58 -1.00
C VAL A 309 11.70 -7.23 -0.44
N TYR A 310 11.13 -8.15 -1.20
CA TYR A 310 10.07 -9.03 -0.75
C TYR A 310 10.65 -10.36 -0.31
N PHE A 311 10.16 -10.89 0.81
CA PHE A 311 10.52 -12.22 1.30
C PHE A 311 9.25 -13.00 1.61
N THR A 312 9.03 -14.10 0.90
CA THR A 312 7.87 -14.96 1.14
C THR A 312 8.28 -16.17 1.93
N THR A 313 7.64 -16.35 3.09
CA THR A 313 7.90 -17.44 4.04
C THR A 313 6.57 -17.99 4.53
N ASP A 314 6.57 -19.25 4.94
CA ASP A 314 5.52 -19.77 5.80
C ASP A 314 5.67 -19.13 7.19
N THR A 315 4.64 -18.44 7.66
CA THR A 315 4.64 -17.73 8.95
C THR A 315 4.47 -18.65 10.15
N SER A 316 4.22 -19.95 9.94
CA SER A 316 4.19 -20.97 10.98
C SER A 316 5.57 -21.57 11.32
N LEU A 317 6.57 -21.31 10.48
CA LEU A 317 7.93 -21.85 10.59
C LEU A 317 8.99 -20.94 11.25
N PRO A 318 8.80 -19.61 11.46
CA PRO A 318 9.85 -18.80 12.08
C PRO A 318 10.12 -19.26 13.51
N GLU A 319 11.38 -19.59 13.78
CA GLU A 319 11.93 -19.85 15.11
C GLU A 319 13.02 -18.82 15.42
N GLY A 320 13.32 -18.60 16.70
CA GLY A 320 14.37 -17.67 17.12
C GLY A 320 14.64 -17.77 18.62
N ASP A 321 15.86 -17.44 19.01
CA ASP A 321 16.26 -17.43 20.43
C ASP A 321 15.63 -16.22 21.14
N TRP A 322 14.85 -16.45 22.19
CA TRP A 322 14.31 -15.39 23.04
C TRP A 322 15.22 -15.14 24.25
N SER A 323 16.00 -14.06 24.23
CA SER A 323 16.92 -13.70 25.33
C SER A 323 16.36 -12.67 26.32
N ALA A 324 15.19 -12.10 26.05
CA ALA A 324 14.59 -11.03 26.85
C ALA A 324 13.72 -11.58 28.00
N TYR A 325 14.35 -12.24 28.97
CA TYR A 325 13.68 -12.79 30.15
C TYR A 325 14.55 -12.69 31.42
N GLU A 326 13.91 -12.68 32.59
CA GLU A 326 14.59 -12.76 33.88
C GLU A 326 14.96 -14.22 34.19
N SER A 327 16.20 -14.47 34.63
CA SER A 327 16.68 -15.83 34.89
C SER A 327 16.02 -16.52 36.08
N GLY A 328 15.35 -15.77 36.96
CA GLY A 328 14.68 -16.29 38.15
C GLY A 328 13.26 -16.76 37.84
N VAL A 329 12.90 -17.95 38.29
CA VAL A 329 11.49 -18.41 38.29
C VAL A 329 10.94 -18.25 39.71
N ASP A 330 10.21 -17.15 39.94
CA ASP A 330 9.69 -16.81 41.25
C ASP A 330 8.28 -17.38 41.47
N GLY A 331 8.21 -18.46 42.25
CA GLY A 331 6.94 -19.10 42.60
C GLY A 331 6.19 -19.71 41.41
N GLY A 332 6.91 -20.06 40.34
CA GLY A 332 6.34 -20.58 39.09
C GLY A 332 6.01 -19.50 38.05
N ASN A 333 6.29 -18.22 38.33
CA ASN A 333 6.14 -17.14 37.35
C ASN A 333 7.46 -16.93 36.60
N ILE A 334 7.36 -16.74 35.29
CA ILE A 334 8.45 -16.34 34.41
C ILE A 334 8.19 -14.91 33.96
N THR A 335 9.19 -14.03 34.07
CA THR A 335 9.09 -12.63 33.66
C THR A 335 9.83 -12.41 32.34
N LEU A 336 9.13 -11.88 31.33
CA LEU A 336 9.75 -11.41 30.09
C LEU A 336 10.07 -9.92 30.21
N THR A 337 11.21 -9.48 29.67
CA THR A 337 11.65 -8.08 29.70
C THR A 337 11.35 -7.33 28.39
N SER A 338 10.67 -8.00 27.45
CA SER A 338 10.20 -7.42 26.20
C SER A 338 8.85 -8.05 25.83
N GLU A 339 8.05 -7.34 25.06
CA GLU A 339 6.74 -7.82 24.62
C GLU A 339 6.92 -8.98 23.63
N PRO A 340 6.31 -10.15 23.87
CA PRO A 340 6.41 -11.29 22.95
C PRO A 340 5.75 -10.96 21.61
N TYR A 341 6.29 -11.53 20.53
CA TYR A 341 5.77 -11.29 19.19
C TYR A 341 4.36 -11.88 19.02
N GLU A 342 3.45 -11.10 18.42
CA GLU A 342 2.08 -11.52 18.17
C GLU A 342 2.03 -12.79 17.30
N GLY A 343 1.16 -13.74 17.67
CA GLY A 343 1.03 -15.01 16.94
C GLY A 343 2.12 -16.05 17.23
N THR A 344 3.07 -15.77 18.12
CA THR A 344 4.15 -16.69 18.53
C THR A 344 3.98 -17.20 19.96
N ALA A 345 4.73 -18.25 20.31
CA ALA A 345 4.84 -18.75 21.68
C ALA A 345 6.30 -18.75 22.12
N VAL A 346 6.58 -18.26 23.34
CA VAL A 346 7.91 -18.35 23.94
C VAL A 346 8.02 -19.69 24.66
N GLU A 347 8.84 -20.59 24.11
CA GLU A 347 9.14 -21.88 24.75
C GLU A 347 10.26 -21.73 25.78
N VAL A 348 9.93 -21.93 27.06
CA VAL A 348 10.90 -21.83 28.17
C VAL A 348 11.29 -23.22 28.65
N THR A 349 12.58 -23.54 28.53
CA THR A 349 13.14 -24.79 29.05
C THR A 349 13.81 -24.54 30.40
N THR A 350 13.32 -25.21 31.45
CA THR A 350 13.95 -25.22 32.78
C THR A 350 14.84 -26.46 32.96
N ALA A 351 15.93 -26.31 33.72
CA ALA A 351 16.89 -27.38 33.99
C ALA A 351 16.48 -28.30 35.15
#